data_AF-A0A369XQ63-F1
#
_entry.id   AF-A0A369XQ63-F1
#
_cell.length_a   1.000
_cell.length_b   1.000
_cell.length_c   1.000
_cell.angle_alpha   90.00
_cell.angle_beta   90.00
_cell.angle_gamma   90.00
#
_symmetry.space_group_name_H-M   'P 1'
#
loop_
_entity.id
_entity.type
_entity.pdbx_description
1 polymer ?
#
loop_
_entity_poly.entity_id
_entity_poly.type
_entity_poly.pdbx_seq_one_letter_code
_entity_poly.pdbx_strand_id
1 'polypeptide(L)'
;MYEQSTNVCTDYQAYRKLKNVAQWESADGAFSAYVSCDLAAETIKAMPVARIASSKQGKVNLLTCSYGEGISFSYRSRQQCTVTGRGDCAGEPATCQASCD
;
A
#
# COMPACT_ATOMS: atom_id res chain seq x y z
N MET A 1 7.49 6.70 7.89
CA MET A 1 8.00 7.79 7.04
C MET A 1 7.33 9.05 7.56
N TYR A 2 8.03 9.86 8.35
CA TYR A 2 7.54 11.19 8.69
C TYR A 2 7.98 12.09 7.54
N GLU A 3 7.08 12.40 6.61
CA GLU A 3 7.35 13.44 5.63
C GLU A 3 7.61 14.74 6.39
N GLN A 4 8.83 15.25 6.31
CA GLN A 4 9.26 16.53 6.89
C GLN A 4 8.75 17.72 6.07
N SER A 5 7.65 17.56 5.34
CA SER A 5 7.08 18.63 4.53
C SER A 5 6.34 19.59 5.46
N THR A 6 7.00 20.68 5.84
CA THR A 6 6.39 21.79 6.60
C THR A 6 5.35 22.56 5.78
N ASN A 7 5.24 22.26 4.48
CA ASN A 7 4.35 22.92 3.54
C ASN A 7 2.86 22.75 3.90
N VAL A 8 2.50 21.73 4.69
CA VAL A 8 1.13 21.53 5.16
C VAL A 8 0.77 22.38 6.39
N CYS A 9 1.75 23.04 7.04
CA CYS A 9 1.52 23.80 8.26
C CYS A 9 0.81 25.14 8.03
N THR A 10 0.72 25.62 6.78
CA THR A 10 0.03 26.87 6.44
C THR A 10 -1.46 26.68 6.09
N ASP A 11 -1.90 25.44 5.87
CA ASP A 11 -3.29 25.10 5.54
C ASP A 11 -3.79 23.95 6.42
N TYR A 12 -4.76 24.24 7.27
CA TYR A 12 -5.35 23.25 8.17
C TYR A 12 -5.98 22.06 7.43
N GLN A 13 -6.56 22.27 6.24
CA GLN A 13 -7.16 21.17 5.46
C GLN A 13 -6.08 20.24 4.91
N ALA A 14 -4.97 20.80 4.43
CA ALA A 14 -3.81 20.01 4.00
C ALA A 14 -3.18 19.25 5.17
N TYR A 15 -3.02 19.92 6.32
CA TYR A 15 -2.55 19.28 7.55
C TYR A 15 -3.46 18.13 7.99
N ARG A 16 -4.78 18.36 8.02
CA ARG A 16 -5.77 17.34 8.37
C ARG A 16 -5.66 16.15 7.44
N LYS A 17 -5.61 16.35 6.11
CA LYS A 17 -5.47 15.25 5.14
C LYS A 17 -4.21 14.40 5.39
N LEU A 18 -3.07 15.03 5.70
CA LEU A 18 -1.83 14.30 6.01
C LEU A 18 -1.94 13.48 7.30
N LYS A 19 -2.63 14.00 8.33
CA LYS A 19 -2.73 13.36 9.64
C LYS A 19 -3.93 12.44 9.79
N ASN A 20 -4.93 12.57 8.94
CA ASN A 20 -6.17 11.79 8.99
C ASN A 20 -6.01 10.44 8.30
N VAL A 21 -5.00 9.69 8.72
CA VAL A 21 -4.70 8.34 8.26
C VAL A 21 -4.68 7.38 9.45
N ALA A 22 -5.18 6.17 9.23
CA ALA A 22 -5.13 5.09 10.22
C ALA A 22 -4.36 3.90 9.66
N GLN A 23 -3.72 3.14 10.55
CA GLN A 23 -3.10 1.87 10.17
C GLN A 23 -4.18 0.84 9.87
N TRP A 24 -4.06 0.19 8.72
CA TRP A 24 -4.90 -0.91 8.28
C TRP A 24 -4.02 -2.12 8.05
N GLU A 25 -4.56 -3.30 8.35
CA GLU A 25 -3.86 -4.57 8.20
C GLU A 25 -4.76 -5.57 7.48
N SER A 26 -4.16 -6.47 6.71
CA SER A 26 -4.86 -7.64 6.19
C SER A 26 -5.34 -8.53 7.33
N ALA A 27 -6.31 -9.41 7.06
CA ALA A 27 -6.89 -10.28 8.09
C ALA A 27 -5.85 -11.18 8.81
N ASP A 28 -4.76 -11.52 8.12
CA ASP A 28 -3.63 -12.29 8.64
C ASP A 28 -2.49 -11.41 9.22
N GLY A 29 -2.62 -10.08 9.16
CA GLY A 29 -1.62 -9.12 9.64
C GLY A 29 -0.36 -9.01 8.78
N ALA A 30 -0.27 -9.73 7.66
CA ALA A 30 0.93 -9.75 6.83
C ALA A 30 1.15 -8.41 6.08
N PHE A 31 0.07 -7.84 5.55
CA PHE A 31 0.11 -6.60 4.80
C PHE A 31 -0.41 -5.45 5.66
N SER A 32 0.25 -4.29 5.55
CA SER A 32 -0.18 -3.08 6.24
C SER A 32 -0.13 -1.85 5.34
N ALA A 33 -0.95 -0.86 5.66
CA ALA A 33 -0.99 0.45 5.02
C ALA A 33 -1.40 1.53 6.02
N TYR A 34 -1.07 2.78 5.73
CA TYR A 34 -1.73 3.94 6.34
C TYR A 34 -2.72 4.50 5.33
N VAL A 35 -4.01 4.38 5.62
CA VAL A 35 -5.10 4.76 4.70
C VAL A 35 -5.89 5.93 5.28
N SER A 36 -6.38 6.82 4.42
CA SER A 36 -7.18 7.96 4.85
C SER A 36 -8.47 7.53 5.55
N CYS A 37 -8.79 8.17 6.68
CA CYS A 37 -10.05 7.97 7.38
C CYS A 37 -11.24 8.67 6.70
N ASP A 38 -11.00 9.50 5.67
CA ASP A 38 -12.07 10.15 4.90
C ASP A 38 -12.68 9.20 3.85
N LEU A 39 -12.02 8.06 3.57
CA LEU A 39 -12.55 7.02 2.69
C LEU A 39 -13.38 6.02 3.48
N ALA A 40 -14.58 5.71 2.97
CA ALA A 40 -15.42 4.68 3.56
C ALA A 40 -14.73 3.30 3.46
N ALA A 41 -14.81 2.52 4.53
CA ALA A 41 -14.18 1.20 4.60
C ALA A 41 -14.61 0.27 3.46
N GLU A 42 -15.89 0.30 3.10
CA GLU A 42 -16.45 -0.50 2.01
C GLU A 42 -15.92 -0.08 0.64
N THR A 43 -15.60 1.21 0.46
CA THR A 43 -14.94 1.68 -0.76
C THR A 43 -13.56 1.03 -0.89
N ILE A 44 -12.75 1.07 0.17
CA ILE A 44 -11.40 0.50 0.17
C ILE A 44 -11.44 -1.00 -0.10
N LYS A 45 -12.34 -1.73 0.56
CA LYS A 45 -12.52 -3.19 0.37
C LYS A 45 -12.96 -3.57 -1.04
N ALA A 46 -13.71 -2.69 -1.72
CA ALA A 46 -14.19 -2.92 -3.08
C ALA A 46 -13.18 -2.52 -4.16
N MET A 47 -12.04 -1.91 -3.82
CA MET A 47 -11.05 -1.48 -4.81
C MET A 47 -10.39 -2.69 -5.46
N PRO A 48 -10.32 -2.75 -6.81
CA PRO A 48 -9.58 -3.79 -7.49
C PRO A 48 -8.08 -3.58 -7.31
N VAL A 49 -7.33 -4.68 -7.20
CA VAL A 49 -5.87 -4.61 -7.26
C VAL A 49 -5.45 -4.19 -8.67
N ALA A 50 -4.64 -3.14 -8.75
CA ALA A 50 -4.12 -2.62 -10.01
C ALA A 50 -2.74 -3.20 -10.33
N ARG A 51 -1.89 -3.34 -9.31
CA ARG A 51 -0.49 -3.76 -9.51
C ARG A 51 0.09 -4.45 -8.29
N ILE A 52 0.97 -5.41 -8.50
CA ILE A 52 1.87 -5.95 -7.47
C ILE A 52 3.33 -5.71 -7.87
N ALA A 53 4.15 -5.28 -6.92
CA ALA A 53 5.57 -4.99 -7.15
C ALA A 53 6.42 -5.42 -5.96
N SER A 54 7.61 -5.95 -6.23
CA SER A 54 8.64 -6.19 -5.23
C SER A 54 9.68 -5.08 -5.30
N SER A 55 10.07 -4.54 -4.16
CA SER A 55 11.11 -3.53 -4.02
C SER A 55 11.97 -3.82 -2.80
N LYS A 56 13.14 -3.18 -2.72
CA LYS A 56 14.07 -3.35 -1.60
C LYS A 56 14.32 -2.03 -0.91
N GLN A 57 14.15 -2.00 0.41
CA GLN A 57 14.47 -0.88 1.28
C GLN A 57 15.52 -1.31 2.30
N GLY A 58 16.79 -1.02 2.00
CA GLY A 58 17.91 -1.47 2.82
C GLY A 58 18.02 -3.01 2.83
N LYS A 59 17.81 -3.62 4.01
CA LYS A 59 17.84 -5.08 4.20
C LYS A 59 16.46 -5.74 4.21
N VAL A 60 15.41 -4.99 3.91
CA VAL A 60 14.02 -5.46 3.91
C VAL A 60 13.49 -5.41 2.48
N ASN A 61 12.89 -6.49 2.03
CA ASN A 61 12.10 -6.53 0.81
C ASN A 61 10.66 -6.11 1.13
N LEU A 62 10.09 -5.27 0.28
CA LEU A 62 8.70 -4.85 0.33
C LEU A 62 7.99 -5.42 -0.87
N LEU A 63 6.99 -6.26 -0.61
CA LEU A 63 5.99 -6.64 -1.61
C LEU A 63 4.79 -5.71 -1.46
N THR A 64 4.50 -4.94 -2.50
CA THR A 64 3.49 -3.88 -2.48
C THR A 64 2.35 -4.20 -3.44
N CYS A 65 1.12 -4.25 -2.94
CA CYS A 65 -0.12 -4.32 -3.71
C CYS A 65 -0.72 -2.92 -3.80
N SER A 66 -0.90 -2.41 -5.01
CA SER A 66 -1.46 -1.09 -5.30
C SER A 66 -2.90 -1.22 -5.80
N TYR A 67 -3.80 -0.41 -5.26
CA TYR A 67 -5.25 -0.45 -5.53
C TYR A 67 -5.78 0.78 -6.27
N GLY A 68 -4.90 1.74 -6.59
CA GLY A 68 -5.28 3.04 -7.16
C GLY A 68 -5.47 4.12 -6.09
N GLU A 69 -5.66 5.37 -6.52
CA GLU A 69 -5.89 6.53 -5.63
C GLU A 69 -4.83 6.69 -4.51
N GLY A 70 -3.59 6.27 -4.77
CA GLY A 70 -2.51 6.31 -3.78
C GLY A 70 -2.59 5.26 -2.67
N ILE A 71 -3.54 4.32 -2.73
CA ILE A 71 -3.68 3.25 -1.73
C ILE A 71 -2.79 2.07 -2.12
N SER A 72 -1.86 1.74 -1.22
CA SER A 72 -0.96 0.62 -1.36
C SER A 72 -0.74 -0.10 -0.03
N PHE A 73 -0.92 -1.41 -0.04
CA PHE A 73 -0.61 -2.29 1.08
C PHE A 73 0.74 -2.95 0.87
N SER A 74 1.54 -3.01 1.94
CA SER A 74 2.89 -3.55 1.88
C SER A 74 3.07 -4.70 2.85
N TYR A 75 3.60 -5.81 2.35
CA TYR A 75 4.20 -6.89 3.13
C TYR A 75 5.71 -6.65 3.21
N ARG A 76 6.26 -6.74 4.43
CA ARG A 76 7.68 -6.52 4.70
C ARG A 76 8.32 -7.84 5.10
N SER A 77 9.35 -8.25 4.37
CA SER A 77 10.10 -9.47 4.70
C SER A 77 11.60 -9.29 4.53
N ARG A 78 12.37 -10.13 5.23
CA ARG A 78 13.82 -10.29 4.98
C ARG A 78 14.09 -11.30 3.86
N GLN A 79 13.11 -12.15 3.56
CA GLN A 79 13.10 -13.10 2.46
C GLN A 79 12.95 -12.39 1.12
N GLN A 80 13.43 -13.01 0.05
CA GLN A 80 13.33 -12.44 -1.28
C GLN A 80 11.92 -12.69 -1.82
N CYS A 81 11.21 -11.61 -2.16
CA CYS A 81 9.91 -11.71 -2.83
C CYS A 81 10.08 -11.50 -4.34
N THR A 82 9.50 -12.37 -5.14
CA THR A 82 9.49 -12.32 -6.60
C THR A 82 8.06 -12.25 -7.10
N VAL A 83 7.78 -11.27 -7.96
CA VAL A 83 6.48 -11.11 -8.62
C VAL A 83 6.43 -11.97 -9.88
N THR A 84 5.33 -12.68 -10.09
CA THR A 84 5.10 -13.45 -11.31
C THR A 84 4.73 -12.51 -12.46
N GLY A 85 5.39 -12.63 -13.61
CA GLY A 85 5.10 -11.82 -14.79
C GLY A 85 5.42 -10.33 -14.61
N ARG A 86 4.56 -9.45 -15.17
CA ARG A 86 4.77 -7.98 -15.14
C ARG A 86 4.21 -7.30 -13.89
N GLY A 87 3.50 -8.05 -13.05
CA GLY A 87 2.80 -7.53 -11.87
C GLY A 87 1.65 -6.57 -12.19
N ASP A 88 1.20 -6.51 -13.44
CA ASP A 88 -0.01 -5.76 -13.81
C ASP A 88 -1.23 -6.64 -13.57
N CYS A 89 -2.11 -6.19 -12.69
CA CYS A 89 -3.26 -6.96 -12.22
C CYS A 89 -4.58 -6.40 -12.76
N ALA A 90 -4.53 -5.36 -13.60
CA ALA A 90 -5.71 -4.71 -14.14
C ALA A 90 -6.55 -5.71 -14.97
N GLY A 91 -7.77 -5.97 -14.51
CA GLY A 91 -8.75 -6.84 -15.19
C GLY A 91 -8.61 -8.34 -14.94
N GLU A 92 -7.45 -8.82 -14.45
CA GLU A 92 -7.22 -10.25 -14.16
C GLU A 92 -6.53 -10.45 -12.80
N PRO A 93 -7.29 -10.52 -11.69
CA PRO A 93 -6.72 -10.67 -10.34
C PRO A 93 -5.87 -11.93 -10.17
N ALA A 94 -6.13 -12.98 -10.95
CA ALA A 94 -5.42 -14.25 -10.89
C ALA A 94 -3.94 -14.14 -11.32
N THR A 95 -3.57 -13.12 -12.10
CA THR A 95 -2.17 -12.87 -12.50
C THR A 95 -1.38 -12.16 -11.41
N CYS A 96 -2.06 -11.64 -10.38
CA CYS A 96 -1.50 -10.87 -9.28
C CYS A 96 -0.87 -11.78 -8.21
N GLN A 97 0.23 -12.44 -8.57
CA GLN A 97 0.89 -13.42 -7.72
C GLN A 97 2.34 -13.04 -7.43
N ALA A 98 2.79 -13.39 -6.23
CA ALA A 98 4.18 -13.30 -5.82
C ALA A 98 4.52 -14.46 -4.88
N SER A 99 5.77 -14.91 -4.91
CA SER A 99 6.33 -15.88 -3.95
C SER A 99 7.41 -15.20 -3.13
N CYS A 100 7.47 -15.51 -1.84
CA CYS A 100 8.52 -15.04 -0.93
C CYS A 100 9.16 -16.26 -0.25
N ASP A 101 10.46 -16.45 -0.46
CA ASP A 101 11.25 -17.61 0.02
C ASP A 101 12.32 -17.22 1.04
#